data_AF-A0A0N1H9C7-F1
#
_entry.id   AF-A0A0N1H9C7-F1
#
_cell.length_a   1.000
_cell.length_b   1.000
_cell.length_c   1.000
_cell.angle_alpha   90.00
_cell.angle_beta   90.00
_cell.angle_gamma   90.00
#
_symmetry.space_group_name_H-M   'P 1'
#
loop_
_entity.id
_entity.type
_entity.pdbx_description
1 polymer ?
#
loop_
_entity_poly.entity_id
_entity_poly.type
_entity_poly.pdbx_seq_one_letter_code
_entity_poly.pdbx_strand_id
1 'polypeptide(L)'
;MDMSPSTAVRLFLQVFPVTVKTALYHLLRLSENVAKQTLRTELLVAIIRTLVAIPTPIGRIQAFGNRDQGIKGGIWISKVTIPAPPGGDLADLVLGAVKDLDESGLGLAETGLPDLKAAAIGAEWTGPRGNVAKDAPRPDFEEREHYENLVKESPGETTILYFHGGGYFTMDPASHRLTTRALAKSTGGRVLSVRYRLAPQHPFPCALLDALQAYLYLIVPPPGAFHEPVKPQHIVFAGDSAGAGLSTSLLLLLLQFQRTASTNATPKLQLDGHSVKVDSSILPAGIALNSPYVDVTHALPSVTANAHYDYLFTPPAPTSTTADTTNLAPPEANFQPPPDEHWPTSPPRADLYAPVARLLAHPLVSPVMSKDEHWKGSPPVWIADDIAVWDKGTIPGLGGMPHCFAMLFPTSPSGKTCMKKWAQFAVDITQPDGHKTGQEAAIISGAYWYKPRQNVAQERYEVPFERLTSISDEEVRRLVSASADRAAKREEEAVRKWERDAAKLACDEAAEMAIWLDYKALQRFGPRYIQPYV
;
A
#
# COMPACT_ATOMS: atom_id res chain seq x y z
N MET A 1 -24.58 -8.13 2.82
CA MET A 1 -24.37 -7.78 4.23
C MET A 1 -25.39 -8.57 5.02
N ASP A 2 -24.98 -9.50 5.86
CA ASP A 2 -25.81 -9.91 6.99
C ASP A 2 -25.39 -9.04 8.18
N MET A 3 -25.69 -7.74 8.08
CA MET A 3 -25.58 -6.85 9.22
C MET A 3 -26.83 -7.03 10.05
N SER A 4 -26.66 -7.30 11.35
CA SER A 4 -27.80 -7.32 12.24
C SER A 4 -28.55 -5.96 12.16
N PRO A 5 -29.88 -5.95 12.24
CA PRO A 5 -30.66 -4.70 12.19
C PRO A 5 -30.19 -3.66 13.22
N SER A 6 -29.74 -4.11 14.39
CA SER A 6 -29.22 -3.23 15.45
C SER A 6 -27.88 -2.59 15.08
N THR A 7 -26.98 -3.32 14.40
CA THR A 7 -25.73 -2.75 13.86
C THR A 7 -26.01 -1.71 12.79
N ALA A 8 -26.96 -1.99 11.88
CA ALA A 8 -27.35 -1.05 10.83
C ALA A 8 -27.90 0.26 11.40
N VAL A 9 -28.78 0.18 12.41
CA VAL A 9 -29.33 1.36 13.09
C VAL A 9 -28.24 2.18 13.79
N ARG A 10 -27.31 1.53 14.49
CA ARG A 10 -26.20 2.23 15.15
C ARG A 10 -25.31 2.98 14.16
N LEU A 11 -24.97 2.34 13.04
CA LEU A 11 -24.16 2.96 11.99
C LEU A 11 -24.88 4.16 11.37
N PHE A 12 -26.18 4.00 11.10
CA PHE A 12 -27.03 5.08 10.59
C PHE A 12 -27.05 6.28 11.55
N LEU A 13 -27.22 6.05 12.86
CA LEU A 13 -27.24 7.12 13.86
C LEU A 13 -25.91 7.88 13.96
N GLN A 14 -24.78 7.23 13.67
CA GLN A 14 -23.46 7.88 13.62
C GLN A 14 -23.27 8.73 12.36
N VAL A 15 -23.70 8.21 11.21
CA VAL A 15 -23.48 8.85 9.90
C VAL A 15 -24.50 9.95 9.59
N PHE A 16 -25.74 9.79 10.06
CA PHE A 16 -26.86 10.67 9.71
C PHE A 16 -26.62 12.15 10.08
N PRO A 17 -26.19 12.50 11.32
CA PRO A 17 -25.98 13.91 11.69
C PRO A 17 -24.92 14.60 10.82
N VAL A 18 -23.81 13.91 10.55
CA VAL A 18 -22.73 14.41 9.70
C VAL A 18 -23.21 14.61 8.27
N THR A 19 -23.96 13.64 7.73
CA THR A 19 -24.52 13.71 6.37
C THR A 19 -25.46 14.90 6.20
N VAL A 20 -26.38 15.11 7.15
CA VAL A 20 -27.32 16.25 7.11
C VAL A 20 -26.57 17.58 7.23
N LYS A 21 -25.62 17.69 8.17
CA LYS A 21 -24.80 18.90 8.34
C LYS A 21 -24.03 19.22 7.06
N THR A 22 -23.32 18.25 6.49
CA THR A 22 -22.54 18.42 5.25
C THR A 22 -23.44 18.84 4.10
N ALA A 23 -24.62 18.22 3.93
CA ALA A 23 -25.56 18.60 2.89
C ALA A 23 -26.03 20.06 3.04
N LEU A 24 -26.44 20.47 4.25
CA LEU A 24 -26.90 21.83 4.51
C LEU A 24 -25.79 22.86 4.29
N TYR A 25 -24.59 22.61 4.82
CA TYR A 25 -23.45 23.52 4.67
C TYR A 25 -23.04 23.67 3.20
N HIS A 26 -23.01 22.58 2.44
CA HIS A 26 -22.69 22.62 1.02
C HIS A 26 -23.75 23.39 0.21
N LEU A 27 -25.04 23.12 0.45
CA LEU A 27 -26.15 23.78 -0.24
C LEU A 27 -26.22 25.28 0.06
N LEU A 28 -25.91 25.67 1.30
CA LEU A 28 -25.84 27.07 1.73
C LEU A 28 -24.51 27.75 1.35
N ARG A 29 -23.59 27.06 0.65
CA ARG A 29 -22.24 27.53 0.32
C ARG A 29 -21.41 27.96 1.55
N LEU A 30 -21.69 27.35 2.69
CA LEU A 30 -20.96 27.53 3.94
C LEU A 30 -19.84 26.50 4.12
N SER A 31 -19.80 25.45 3.30
CA SER A 31 -18.70 24.48 3.30
C SER A 31 -17.45 25.05 2.63
N GLU A 32 -16.30 24.89 3.29
CA GLU A 32 -14.98 25.22 2.73
C GLU A 32 -14.66 24.40 1.46
N ASN A 33 -15.30 23.25 1.29
CA ASN A 33 -15.06 22.33 0.18
C ASN A 33 -15.90 22.63 -1.06
N VAL A 34 -16.91 23.52 -0.95
CA VAL A 34 -17.90 23.79 -2.03
C VAL A 34 -17.24 24.27 -3.33
N ALA A 35 -16.07 24.91 -3.24
CA ALA A 35 -15.33 25.41 -4.39
C ALA A 35 -14.63 24.31 -5.20
N LYS A 36 -14.38 23.14 -4.60
CA LYS A 36 -13.56 22.07 -5.20
C LYS A 36 -14.29 20.74 -5.32
N GLN A 37 -15.19 20.43 -4.40
CA GLN A 37 -15.92 19.18 -4.36
C GLN A 37 -17.37 19.36 -4.81
N THR A 38 -17.93 18.32 -5.43
CA THR A 38 -19.39 18.24 -5.61
C THR A 38 -20.04 17.82 -4.29
N LEU A 39 -21.33 18.13 -4.09
CA LEU A 39 -22.10 17.64 -2.95
C LEU A 39 -21.94 16.12 -2.76
N ARG A 40 -21.99 15.35 -3.86
CA ARG A 40 -21.83 13.90 -3.82
C ARG A 40 -20.44 13.49 -3.30
N THR A 41 -19.39 14.19 -3.73
CA THR A 41 -18.01 13.94 -3.28
C THR A 41 -17.88 14.24 -1.80
N GLU A 42 -18.30 15.42 -1.37
CA GLU A 42 -18.16 15.86 0.02
C GLU A 42 -18.97 14.99 0.99
N LEU A 43 -20.18 14.59 0.61
CA LEU A 43 -20.98 13.65 1.40
C LEU A 43 -20.29 12.29 1.54
N LEU A 44 -19.74 11.73 0.45
CA LEU A 44 -19.08 10.44 0.53
C LEU A 44 -17.80 10.52 1.38
N VAL A 45 -17.01 11.60 1.25
CA VAL A 45 -15.84 11.85 2.11
C VAL A 45 -16.26 11.90 3.58
N ALA A 46 -17.31 12.65 3.91
CA ALA A 46 -17.80 12.77 5.28
C ALA A 46 -18.29 11.43 5.85
N ILE A 47 -18.99 10.62 5.05
CA ILE A 47 -19.44 9.28 5.42
C ILE A 47 -18.24 8.35 5.66
N ILE A 48 -17.31 8.25 4.69
CA ILE A 48 -16.14 7.36 4.81
C ILE A 48 -15.28 7.78 6.01
N ARG A 49 -15.01 9.07 6.18
CA ARG A 49 -14.25 9.60 7.32
C ARG A 49 -14.89 9.18 8.65
N THR A 50 -16.21 9.26 8.75
CA THR A 50 -16.96 8.82 9.95
C THR A 50 -16.78 7.33 10.21
N LEU A 51 -16.77 6.50 9.16
CA LEU A 51 -16.61 5.05 9.28
C LEU A 51 -15.17 4.64 9.62
N VAL A 52 -14.17 5.27 9.00
CA VAL A 52 -12.74 5.02 9.24
C VAL A 52 -12.33 5.45 10.64
N ALA A 53 -12.96 6.49 11.19
CA ALA A 53 -12.71 6.97 12.55
C ALA A 53 -13.25 6.04 13.66
N ILE A 54 -14.00 4.97 13.33
CA ILE A 54 -14.49 4.01 14.32
C ILE A 54 -13.33 3.11 14.78
N PRO A 55 -12.93 3.14 16.07
CA PRO A 55 -11.86 2.29 16.56
C PRO A 55 -12.22 0.81 16.37
N THR A 56 -11.46 0.12 15.54
CA THR A 56 -11.72 -1.27 15.15
C THR A 56 -10.43 -2.09 15.26
N PRO A 57 -10.44 -3.27 15.90
CA PRO A 57 -9.27 -4.13 15.97
C PRO A 57 -8.77 -4.57 14.59
N ILE A 58 -7.46 -4.76 14.44
CA ILE A 58 -6.81 -5.04 13.16
C ILE A 58 -7.33 -6.32 12.51
N GLY A 59 -7.49 -7.41 13.27
CA GLY A 59 -8.03 -8.67 12.78
C GLY A 59 -9.45 -8.54 12.22
N ARG A 60 -10.26 -7.64 12.80
CA ARG A 60 -11.59 -7.35 12.26
C ARG A 60 -11.54 -6.52 10.98
N ILE A 61 -10.61 -5.57 10.89
CA ILE A 61 -10.37 -4.81 9.65
C ILE A 61 -9.90 -5.75 8.54
N GLN A 62 -8.97 -6.65 8.82
CA GLN A 62 -8.48 -7.65 7.86
C GLN A 62 -9.57 -8.64 7.45
N ALA A 63 -10.32 -9.20 8.40
CA ALA A 63 -11.41 -10.12 8.09
C ALA A 63 -12.49 -9.49 7.17
N PHE A 64 -12.72 -8.18 7.31
CA PHE A 64 -13.63 -7.46 6.43
C PHE A 64 -13.00 -7.07 5.09
N GLY A 65 -11.84 -6.42 5.12
CA GLY A 65 -11.16 -5.90 3.93
C GLY A 65 -10.68 -6.99 2.98
N ASN A 66 -10.34 -8.16 3.51
CA ASN A 66 -9.77 -9.26 2.74
C ASN A 66 -10.84 -10.27 2.26
N ARG A 67 -12.11 -10.01 2.57
CA ARG A 67 -13.21 -10.90 2.22
C ARG A 67 -13.42 -10.95 0.71
N ASP A 68 -13.35 -12.14 0.13
CA ASP A 68 -13.74 -12.36 -1.27
C ASP A 68 -15.27 -12.19 -1.42
N GLN A 69 -15.69 -11.23 -2.25
CA GLN A 69 -17.10 -10.93 -2.53
C GLN A 69 -17.72 -11.86 -3.59
N GLY A 70 -16.98 -12.84 -4.06
CA GLY A 70 -17.34 -13.69 -5.19
C GLY A 70 -17.01 -13.06 -6.53
N ILE A 71 -17.03 -13.88 -7.57
CA ILE A 71 -16.72 -13.50 -8.95
C ILE A 71 -18.02 -13.57 -9.75
N LYS A 72 -18.45 -12.45 -10.32
CA LYS A 72 -19.67 -12.37 -11.13
C LYS A 72 -19.58 -11.30 -12.21
N GLY A 73 -20.38 -11.48 -13.25
CA GLY A 73 -20.54 -10.55 -14.35
C GLY A 73 -19.42 -10.61 -15.36
N GLY A 74 -19.20 -9.48 -16.03
CA GLY A 74 -18.28 -9.35 -17.17
C GLY A 74 -16.80 -9.26 -16.81
N ILE A 75 -16.35 -10.10 -15.88
CA ILE A 75 -14.94 -10.24 -15.48
C ILE A 75 -14.52 -11.71 -15.56
N TRP A 76 -13.34 -11.94 -16.15
CA TRP A 76 -12.60 -13.18 -15.95
C TRP A 76 -11.64 -12.99 -14.78
N ILE A 77 -11.66 -13.95 -13.86
CA ILE A 77 -10.68 -14.09 -12.81
C ILE A 77 -10.11 -15.50 -12.92
N SER A 78 -8.78 -15.62 -12.93
CA SER A 78 -8.06 -16.88 -12.74
C SER A 78 -7.16 -16.73 -11.52
N LYS A 79 -7.41 -17.55 -10.49
CA LYS A 79 -6.67 -17.56 -9.24
C LYS A 79 -5.43 -18.45 -9.41
N VAL A 80 -4.28 -17.94 -9.00
CA VAL A 80 -3.01 -18.66 -9.10
C VAL A 80 -2.26 -18.60 -7.77
N THR A 81 -1.41 -19.58 -7.55
CA THR A 81 -0.41 -19.56 -6.47
C THR A 81 0.96 -19.46 -7.10
N ILE A 82 1.67 -18.38 -6.79
CA ILE A 82 3.05 -18.16 -7.18
C ILE A 82 3.91 -18.90 -6.14
N PRO A 83 4.68 -19.93 -6.54
CA PRO A 83 5.48 -20.70 -5.60
C PRO A 83 6.62 -19.85 -5.02
N ALA A 84 7.06 -20.19 -3.81
CA ALA A 84 8.29 -19.62 -3.25
C ALA A 84 9.48 -19.98 -4.16
N PRO A 85 10.35 -19.02 -4.51
CA PRO A 85 11.55 -19.31 -5.28
C PRO A 85 12.44 -20.32 -4.54
N PRO A 86 13.04 -21.29 -5.25
CA PRO A 86 13.96 -22.24 -4.64
C PRO A 86 15.29 -21.55 -4.31
N GLY A 87 15.81 -21.79 -3.10
CA GLY A 87 17.02 -21.12 -2.60
C GLY A 87 16.69 -19.78 -1.92
N GLY A 88 17.18 -19.58 -0.70
CA GLY A 88 16.87 -18.41 0.15
C GLY A 88 17.39 -17.06 -0.38
N ASP A 89 18.11 -17.08 -1.50
CA ASP A 89 18.88 -15.97 -2.07
C ASP A 89 18.06 -14.69 -2.30
N LEU A 90 16.75 -14.81 -2.60
CA LEU A 90 15.92 -13.63 -2.85
C LEU A 90 15.72 -12.77 -1.61
N ALA A 91 15.54 -13.41 -0.45
CA ALA A 91 15.41 -12.72 0.83
C ALA A 91 16.71 -11.98 1.17
N ASP A 92 17.85 -12.65 0.99
CA ASP A 92 19.18 -12.08 1.24
C ASP A 92 19.47 -10.88 0.34
N LEU A 93 19.04 -10.91 -0.93
CA LEU A 93 19.20 -9.79 -1.85
C LEU A 93 18.36 -8.58 -1.45
N VAL A 94 17.10 -8.79 -1.06
CA VAL A 94 16.25 -7.70 -0.55
C VAL A 94 16.90 -7.10 0.70
N LEU A 95 17.33 -7.93 1.65
CA LEU A 95 18.01 -7.50 2.88
C LEU A 95 19.33 -6.76 2.57
N GLY A 96 20.09 -7.21 1.58
CA GLY A 96 21.29 -6.54 1.10
C GLY A 96 20.97 -5.14 0.57
N ALA A 97 19.95 -4.99 -0.26
CA ALA A 97 19.52 -3.69 -0.76
C ALA A 97 18.96 -2.77 0.33
N VAL A 98 18.27 -3.32 1.35
CA VAL A 98 17.87 -2.54 2.54
C VAL A 98 19.12 -2.01 3.24
N LYS A 99 20.16 -2.83 3.42
CA LYS A 99 21.42 -2.39 4.05
C LYS A 99 22.16 -1.34 3.21
N ASP A 100 22.23 -1.54 1.89
CA ASP A 100 22.93 -0.62 0.98
C ASP A 100 22.28 0.77 0.91
N LEU A 101 20.96 0.84 1.09
CA LEU A 101 20.19 2.10 1.04
C LEU A 101 20.02 2.75 2.43
N ASP A 102 20.51 2.13 3.50
CA ASP A 102 20.49 2.70 4.86
C ASP A 102 21.67 3.64 5.09
N GLU A 103 21.51 4.89 4.62
CA GLU A 103 22.51 5.94 4.87
C GLU A 103 22.49 6.49 6.29
N SER A 104 21.37 6.31 7.00
CA SER A 104 21.19 6.73 8.38
C SER A 104 22.01 5.92 9.38
N GLY A 105 22.64 4.82 8.93
CA GLY A 105 23.44 3.95 9.77
C GLY A 105 22.62 3.33 10.90
N LEU A 106 21.35 2.99 10.64
CA LEU A 106 20.37 2.53 11.63
C LEU A 106 20.70 1.17 12.25
N GLY A 107 21.86 0.59 11.92
CA GLY A 107 22.32 -0.65 12.53
C GLY A 107 21.44 -1.83 12.12
N LEU A 108 21.14 -1.99 10.83
CA LEU A 108 20.49 -3.21 10.29
C LEU A 108 21.22 -4.51 10.63
N ALA A 109 22.47 -4.44 11.09
CA ALA A 109 23.22 -5.57 11.63
C ALA A 109 22.77 -6.04 13.02
N GLU A 110 22.03 -5.21 13.78
CA GLU A 110 21.59 -5.48 15.17
C GLU A 110 20.05 -5.41 15.35
N THR A 111 19.31 -4.91 14.35
CA THR A 111 17.86 -4.65 14.46
C THR A 111 17.02 -5.84 13.99
N GLY A 112 16.00 -6.18 14.79
CA GLY A 112 15.09 -7.33 14.62
C GLY A 112 14.18 -7.26 13.39
N LEU A 113 14.76 -7.25 12.19
CA LEU A 113 14.05 -7.59 10.97
C LEU A 113 13.43 -8.99 11.14
N PRO A 114 12.18 -9.20 10.67
CA PRO A 114 11.56 -10.51 10.77
C PRO A 114 12.40 -11.55 10.03
N ASP A 115 12.34 -12.81 10.48
CA ASP A 115 12.86 -13.95 9.73
C ASP A 115 12.20 -13.98 8.33
N LEU A 116 12.94 -13.50 7.33
CA LEU A 116 12.42 -13.22 6.00
C LEU A 116 12.39 -14.52 5.21
N LYS A 117 11.30 -15.27 5.36
CA LYS A 117 11.06 -16.48 4.58
C LYS A 117 10.21 -16.17 3.35
N ALA A 118 10.72 -16.54 2.18
CA ALA A 118 9.91 -16.58 0.98
C ALA A 118 8.79 -17.61 1.17
N ALA A 119 7.59 -17.28 0.70
CA ALA A 119 6.40 -18.11 0.83
C ALA A 119 5.69 -18.21 -0.51
N ALA A 120 4.81 -19.20 -0.64
CA ALA A 120 3.88 -19.20 -1.77
C ALA A 120 2.90 -18.04 -1.59
N ILE A 121 2.72 -17.23 -2.63
CA ILE A 121 1.85 -16.04 -2.61
C ILE A 121 0.68 -16.24 -3.57
N GLY A 122 -0.52 -15.84 -3.14
CA GLY A 122 -1.69 -15.86 -4.01
C GLY A 122 -1.65 -14.71 -5.01
N ALA A 123 -2.25 -14.89 -6.18
CA ALA A 123 -2.52 -13.81 -7.11
C ALA A 123 -3.77 -14.10 -7.96
N GLU A 124 -4.30 -13.06 -8.60
CA GLU A 124 -5.44 -13.15 -9.51
C GLU A 124 -5.11 -12.53 -10.86
N TRP A 125 -5.16 -13.33 -11.92
CA TRP A 125 -5.26 -12.80 -13.27
C TRP A 125 -6.66 -12.23 -13.49
N THR A 126 -6.73 -11.00 -13.98
CA THR A 126 -7.97 -10.30 -14.29
C THR A 126 -8.01 -9.88 -15.75
N GLY A 127 -9.16 -10.09 -16.39
CA GLY A 127 -9.48 -9.55 -17.71
C GLY A 127 -10.97 -9.32 -17.92
N PRO A 128 -11.35 -8.61 -18.99
CA PRO A 128 -12.75 -8.44 -19.36
C PRO A 128 -13.38 -9.78 -19.79
N ARG A 129 -14.63 -10.01 -19.36
CA ARG A 129 -15.50 -11.06 -19.91
C ARG A 129 -16.66 -10.39 -20.63
N GLY A 130 -16.69 -10.54 -21.94
CA GLY A 130 -17.66 -9.93 -22.85
C GLY A 130 -19.00 -10.67 -22.84
N ASN A 131 -20.03 -10.00 -23.37
CA ASN A 131 -21.32 -10.61 -23.74
C ASN A 131 -22.05 -11.38 -22.63
N VAL A 132 -21.88 -10.99 -21.37
CA VAL A 132 -22.58 -11.58 -20.22
C VAL A 132 -23.36 -10.55 -19.41
N ALA A 133 -24.43 -11.01 -18.76
CA ALA A 133 -25.20 -10.19 -17.81
C ALA A 133 -24.33 -9.70 -16.65
N LYS A 134 -24.76 -8.60 -16.00
CA LYS A 134 -23.99 -7.93 -14.91
C LYS A 134 -23.73 -8.85 -13.71
N ASP A 135 -24.63 -9.79 -13.47
CA ASP A 135 -24.66 -10.74 -12.36
C ASP A 135 -24.46 -12.19 -12.81
N ALA A 136 -24.07 -12.41 -14.08
CA ALA A 136 -23.80 -13.73 -14.61
C ALA A 136 -22.81 -14.49 -13.71
N PRO A 137 -23.09 -15.75 -13.35
CA PRO A 137 -22.19 -16.52 -12.49
C PRO A 137 -20.83 -16.73 -13.17
N ARG A 138 -19.78 -16.91 -12.34
CA ARG A 138 -18.51 -17.45 -12.82
C ARG A 138 -18.77 -18.86 -13.36
N PRO A 139 -18.35 -19.19 -14.60
CA PRO A 139 -18.41 -20.57 -15.09
C PRO A 139 -17.60 -21.50 -14.19
N ASP A 140 -18.01 -22.76 -14.13
CA ASP A 140 -17.30 -23.79 -13.40
C ASP A 140 -16.21 -24.39 -14.30
N PHE A 141 -15.06 -23.72 -14.32
CA PHE A 141 -13.87 -24.12 -15.08
C PHE A 141 -12.68 -24.26 -14.14
N GLU A 142 -11.71 -25.06 -14.55
CA GLU A 142 -10.39 -25.07 -13.91
C GLU A 142 -9.71 -23.69 -14.06
N GLU A 143 -8.85 -23.33 -13.12
CA GLU A 143 -8.22 -22.00 -13.10
C GLU A 143 -7.36 -21.71 -14.34
N ARG A 144 -6.76 -22.75 -14.94
CA ARG A 144 -6.04 -22.66 -16.23
C ARG A 144 -6.99 -22.30 -17.38
N GLU A 145 -8.16 -22.91 -17.45
CA GLU A 145 -9.15 -22.63 -18.50
C GLU A 145 -9.74 -21.22 -18.33
N HIS A 146 -9.90 -20.74 -17.09
CA HIS A 146 -10.21 -19.33 -16.84
C HIS A 146 -9.13 -18.39 -17.39
N TYR A 147 -7.84 -18.71 -17.22
CA TYR A 147 -6.74 -17.92 -17.76
C TYR A 147 -6.72 -17.94 -19.29
N GLU A 148 -6.93 -19.09 -19.92
CA GLU A 148 -6.95 -19.21 -21.38
C GLU A 148 -8.10 -18.39 -22.00
N ASN A 149 -9.30 -18.43 -21.42
CA ASN A 149 -10.43 -17.62 -21.88
C ASN A 149 -10.21 -16.12 -21.63
N LEU A 150 -9.57 -15.76 -20.52
CA LEU A 150 -9.15 -14.39 -20.24
C LEU A 150 -8.22 -13.86 -21.34
N VAL A 151 -7.19 -14.63 -21.71
CA VAL A 151 -6.21 -14.24 -22.73
C VAL A 151 -6.87 -14.13 -24.11
N LYS A 152 -7.82 -15.02 -24.45
CA LYS A 152 -8.59 -14.92 -25.71
C LYS A 152 -9.36 -13.60 -25.83
N GLU A 153 -9.88 -13.09 -24.72
CA GLU A 153 -10.62 -11.80 -24.67
C GLU A 153 -9.72 -10.59 -24.36
N SER A 154 -8.42 -10.81 -24.15
CA SER A 154 -7.42 -9.79 -23.83
C SER A 154 -6.20 -9.92 -24.76
N PRO A 155 -6.36 -9.66 -26.07
CA PRO A 155 -5.32 -9.93 -27.06
C PRO A 155 -4.12 -8.98 -27.00
N GLY A 156 -4.20 -7.89 -26.21
CA GLY A 156 -3.10 -6.95 -26.03
C GLY A 156 -1.92 -7.54 -25.27
N GLU A 157 -0.72 -7.09 -25.60
CA GLU A 157 0.52 -7.59 -24.97
C GLU A 157 0.77 -6.98 -23.57
N THR A 158 0.15 -5.83 -23.27
CA THR A 158 0.29 -5.13 -21.98
C THR A 158 -0.12 -6.03 -20.81
N THR A 159 0.82 -6.24 -19.90
CA THR A 159 0.59 -6.94 -18.64
C THR A 159 0.81 -5.97 -17.49
N ILE A 160 -0.24 -5.70 -16.71
CA ILE A 160 -0.13 -4.87 -15.51
C ILE A 160 0.13 -5.78 -14.32
N LEU A 161 1.24 -5.56 -13.61
CA LEU A 161 1.47 -6.13 -12.29
C LEU A 161 0.88 -5.16 -11.25
N TYR A 162 -0.22 -5.56 -10.61
CA TYR A 162 -1.01 -4.67 -9.76
C TYR A 162 -0.86 -5.00 -8.28
N PHE A 163 -0.57 -3.98 -7.49
CA PHE A 163 -0.55 -4.03 -6.03
C PHE A 163 -1.69 -3.19 -5.47
N HIS A 164 -2.55 -3.79 -4.64
CA HIS A 164 -3.70 -3.11 -4.04
C HIS A 164 -3.29 -2.13 -2.92
N GLY A 165 -4.10 -1.12 -2.67
CA GLY A 165 -3.98 -0.25 -1.49
C GLY A 165 -4.36 -0.94 -0.18
N GLY A 166 -4.65 -0.15 0.86
CA GLY A 166 -5.02 -0.67 2.19
C GLY A 166 -3.93 -0.56 3.26
N GLY A 167 -3.02 0.41 3.11
CA GLY A 167 -2.04 0.77 4.15
C GLY A 167 -1.04 -0.34 4.49
N TYR A 168 -0.84 -1.32 3.60
CA TYR A 168 -0.07 -2.56 3.83
C TYR A 168 -0.64 -3.53 4.86
N PHE A 169 -1.80 -3.25 5.47
CA PHE A 169 -2.36 -4.07 6.55
C PHE A 169 -3.77 -4.63 6.27
N THR A 170 -4.43 -4.21 5.20
CA THR A 170 -5.78 -4.69 4.82
C THR A 170 -5.96 -4.68 3.30
N MET A 171 -7.12 -5.14 2.84
CA MET A 171 -7.50 -5.33 1.44
C MET A 171 -6.80 -6.50 0.76
N ASP A 172 -7.23 -6.75 -0.48
CA ASP A 172 -6.93 -7.97 -1.21
C ASP A 172 -7.15 -7.78 -2.73
N PRO A 173 -6.56 -8.59 -3.63
CA PRO A 173 -6.95 -8.59 -5.05
C PRO A 173 -8.46 -8.63 -5.27
N ALA A 174 -9.20 -9.40 -4.45
CA ALA A 174 -10.65 -9.51 -4.55
C ALA A 174 -11.38 -8.16 -4.38
N SER A 175 -10.87 -7.28 -3.52
CA SER A 175 -11.44 -5.95 -3.27
C SER A 175 -11.20 -4.97 -4.42
N HIS A 176 -10.19 -5.22 -5.28
CA HIS A 176 -9.77 -4.34 -6.37
C HIS A 176 -10.19 -4.82 -7.76
N ARG A 177 -10.92 -5.95 -7.87
CA ARG A 177 -11.37 -6.55 -9.13
C ARG A 177 -12.06 -5.58 -10.09
N LEU A 178 -12.81 -4.60 -9.59
CA LEU A 178 -13.46 -3.59 -10.46
C LEU A 178 -12.44 -2.65 -11.10
N THR A 179 -11.44 -2.21 -10.35
CA THR A 179 -10.34 -1.36 -10.83
C THR A 179 -9.49 -2.13 -11.83
N THR A 180 -9.07 -3.34 -11.48
CA THR A 180 -8.19 -4.17 -12.32
C THR A 180 -8.89 -4.63 -13.59
N ARG A 181 -10.19 -4.96 -13.53
CA ARG A 181 -11.01 -5.19 -14.73
C ARG A 181 -11.08 -3.96 -15.61
N ALA A 182 -11.27 -2.77 -15.04
CA ALA A 182 -11.35 -1.53 -15.82
C ALA A 182 -10.02 -1.23 -16.52
N LEU A 183 -8.89 -1.47 -15.84
CA LEU A 183 -7.56 -1.36 -16.44
C LEU A 183 -7.38 -2.39 -17.56
N ALA A 184 -7.60 -3.68 -17.29
CA ALA A 184 -7.48 -4.76 -18.29
C ALA A 184 -8.33 -4.49 -19.54
N LYS A 185 -9.59 -4.08 -19.33
CA LYS A 185 -10.50 -3.72 -20.44
C LYS A 185 -9.98 -2.52 -21.24
N SER A 186 -9.43 -1.51 -20.58
CA SER A 186 -9.02 -0.27 -21.23
C SER A 186 -7.67 -0.40 -21.93
N THR A 187 -6.78 -1.28 -21.45
CA THR A 187 -5.53 -1.60 -22.13
C THR A 187 -5.68 -2.68 -23.20
N GLY A 188 -6.77 -3.44 -23.17
CA GLY A 188 -6.94 -4.65 -23.99
C GLY A 188 -6.02 -5.80 -23.57
N GLY A 189 -5.26 -5.62 -22.49
CA GLY A 189 -4.33 -6.59 -21.94
C GLY A 189 -4.87 -7.23 -20.66
N ARG A 190 -3.96 -7.67 -19.80
CA ARG A 190 -4.27 -8.46 -18.60
C ARG A 190 -3.62 -7.85 -17.36
N VAL A 191 -4.21 -8.13 -16.20
CA VAL A 191 -3.69 -7.67 -14.91
C VAL A 191 -3.40 -8.87 -14.03
N LEU A 192 -2.20 -8.97 -13.46
CA LEU A 192 -1.88 -9.88 -12.37
C LEU A 192 -1.92 -9.09 -11.05
N SER A 193 -2.94 -9.34 -10.22
CA SER A 193 -3.08 -8.67 -8.92
C SER A 193 -2.53 -9.55 -7.80
N VAL A 194 -1.55 -9.02 -7.07
CA VAL A 194 -0.79 -9.79 -6.07
C VAL A 194 -1.45 -9.72 -4.70
N ARG A 195 -1.61 -10.87 -4.05
CA ARG A 195 -2.02 -11.00 -2.64
C ARG A 195 -0.78 -10.99 -1.76
N TYR A 196 -0.11 -9.84 -1.70
CA TYR A 196 1.11 -9.70 -0.91
C TYR A 196 0.78 -9.82 0.59
N ARG A 197 1.74 -10.31 1.37
CA ARG A 197 1.57 -10.49 2.82
C ARG A 197 1.39 -9.15 3.53
N LEU A 198 0.49 -9.15 4.50
CA LEU A 198 0.07 -7.93 5.20
C LEU A 198 0.72 -7.80 6.58
N ALA A 199 0.97 -6.55 6.96
CA ALA A 199 1.25 -6.15 8.32
C ALA A 199 -0.01 -6.27 9.21
N PRO A 200 0.12 -6.40 10.54
CA PRO A 200 1.37 -6.46 11.31
C PRO A 200 2.05 -7.83 11.30
N GLN A 201 1.39 -8.89 10.84
CA GLN A 201 1.91 -10.27 10.89
C GLN A 201 3.16 -10.45 10.03
N HIS A 202 3.22 -9.73 8.90
CA HIS A 202 4.34 -9.75 7.96
C HIS A 202 4.80 -8.33 7.66
N PRO A 203 5.56 -7.70 8.56
CA PRO A 203 6.02 -6.33 8.36
C PRO A 203 7.06 -6.25 7.23
N PHE A 204 7.45 -5.02 6.87
CA PHE A 204 8.54 -4.76 5.94
C PHE A 204 9.79 -5.61 6.28
N PRO A 205 10.45 -6.24 5.29
CA PRO A 205 10.23 -6.10 3.84
C PRO A 205 9.36 -7.20 3.20
N CYS A 206 8.49 -7.89 3.94
CA CYS A 206 7.72 -9.04 3.40
C CYS A 206 6.91 -8.72 2.14
N ALA A 207 6.15 -7.62 2.13
CA ALA A 207 5.36 -7.23 0.95
C ALA A 207 6.24 -6.90 -0.27
N LEU A 208 7.42 -6.31 -0.04
CA LEU A 208 8.39 -5.99 -1.10
C LEU A 208 9.02 -7.26 -1.68
N LEU A 209 9.32 -8.25 -0.84
CA LEU A 209 9.77 -9.57 -1.28
C LEU A 209 8.71 -10.24 -2.15
N ASP A 210 7.44 -10.22 -1.72
CA ASP A 210 6.33 -10.81 -2.48
C ASP A 210 6.11 -10.10 -3.82
N ALA A 211 6.30 -8.77 -3.84
CA ALA A 211 6.23 -7.98 -5.07
C ALA A 211 7.35 -8.34 -6.06
N LEU A 212 8.58 -8.51 -5.57
CA LEU A 212 9.70 -8.98 -6.39
C LEU A 212 9.46 -10.41 -6.90
N GLN A 213 9.00 -11.31 -6.03
CA GLN A 213 8.65 -12.68 -6.41
C GLN A 213 7.57 -12.73 -7.49
N ALA A 214 6.52 -11.91 -7.38
CA ALA A 214 5.47 -11.83 -8.39
C ALA A 214 5.98 -11.26 -9.73
N TYR A 215 6.90 -10.31 -9.69
CA TYR A 215 7.53 -9.80 -10.90
C TYR A 215 8.39 -10.87 -11.58
N LEU A 216 9.20 -11.60 -10.81
CA LEU A 216 10.02 -12.70 -11.31
C LEU A 216 9.16 -13.83 -11.90
N TYR A 217 8.02 -14.13 -11.27
CA TYR A 217 7.03 -15.08 -11.80
C TYR A 217 6.53 -14.67 -13.19
N LEU A 218 6.35 -13.38 -13.48
CA LEU A 218 5.95 -12.91 -14.81
C LEU A 218 7.04 -13.11 -15.85
N ILE A 219 8.29 -12.75 -15.53
CA ILE A 219 9.38 -12.71 -16.51
C ILE A 219 10.07 -14.06 -16.70
N VAL A 220 10.07 -14.91 -15.66
CA VAL A 220 10.63 -16.26 -15.67
C VAL A 220 9.67 -17.19 -14.90
N PRO A 221 8.50 -17.49 -15.48
CA PRO A 221 7.53 -18.38 -14.86
C PRO A 221 8.13 -19.79 -14.64
N PRO A 222 7.84 -20.44 -13.50
CA PRO A 222 8.25 -21.82 -13.26
C PRO A 222 7.49 -22.78 -14.21
N PRO A 223 8.00 -24.00 -14.42
CA PRO A 223 7.31 -25.03 -15.20
C PRO A 223 5.87 -25.24 -14.71
N GLY A 224 4.92 -25.28 -15.65
CA GLY A 224 3.50 -25.45 -15.32
C GLY A 224 2.76 -24.17 -14.92
N ALA A 225 3.40 -23.00 -14.95
CA ALA A 225 2.69 -21.73 -14.89
C ALA A 225 1.63 -21.63 -16.00
N PHE A 226 0.64 -20.75 -15.80
CA PHE A 226 -0.45 -20.59 -16.76
C PHE A 226 -0.06 -19.78 -17.99
N HIS A 227 1.08 -19.09 -17.94
CA HIS A 227 1.54 -18.15 -18.96
C HIS A 227 2.99 -18.41 -19.37
N GLU A 228 3.31 -17.96 -20.57
CA GLU A 228 4.68 -17.88 -21.07
C GLU A 228 5.42 -16.68 -20.46
N PRO A 229 6.77 -16.68 -20.49
CA PRO A 229 7.58 -15.53 -20.07
C PRO A 229 7.09 -14.21 -20.69
N VAL A 230 6.77 -13.24 -19.83
CA VAL A 230 6.36 -11.91 -20.25
C VAL A 230 7.61 -11.03 -20.34
N LYS A 231 7.82 -10.39 -21.49
CA LYS A 231 8.94 -9.45 -21.64
C LYS A 231 8.78 -8.26 -20.69
N PRO A 232 9.84 -7.84 -19.97
CA PRO A 232 9.78 -6.65 -19.10
C PRO A 232 9.22 -5.40 -19.79
N GLN A 233 9.51 -5.22 -21.09
CA GLN A 233 9.01 -4.11 -21.92
C GLN A 233 7.50 -4.14 -22.15
N HIS A 234 6.80 -5.22 -21.79
CA HIS A 234 5.35 -5.34 -21.83
C HIS A 234 4.72 -5.30 -20.43
N ILE A 235 5.52 -5.11 -19.38
CA ILE A 235 5.06 -5.09 -17.99
C ILE A 235 5.00 -3.64 -17.49
N VAL A 236 3.88 -3.29 -16.84
CA VAL A 236 3.72 -2.01 -16.14
C VAL A 236 3.43 -2.32 -14.67
N PHE A 237 4.20 -1.75 -13.73
CA PHE A 237 3.82 -1.82 -12.32
C PHE A 237 2.74 -0.78 -12.06
N ALA A 238 1.67 -1.19 -11.39
CA ALA A 238 0.60 -0.29 -11.04
C ALA A 238 0.07 -0.59 -9.65
N GLY A 239 -0.54 0.42 -9.05
CA GLY A 239 -1.22 0.26 -7.79
C GLY A 239 -1.87 1.55 -7.35
N ASP A 240 -2.53 1.47 -6.20
CA ASP A 240 -3.13 2.60 -5.52
C ASP A 240 -2.64 2.68 -4.07
N SER A 241 -2.53 3.88 -3.50
CA SER A 241 -2.17 4.06 -2.09
C SER A 241 -0.88 3.31 -1.71
N ALA A 242 -0.94 2.43 -0.70
CA ALA A 242 0.15 1.55 -0.29
C ALA A 242 0.65 0.64 -1.42
N GLY A 243 -0.21 0.17 -2.33
CA GLY A 243 0.20 -0.63 -3.48
C GLY A 243 0.95 0.18 -4.54
N ALA A 244 0.59 1.47 -4.70
CA ALA A 244 1.40 2.40 -5.49
C ALA A 244 2.75 2.67 -4.81
N GLY A 245 2.78 2.83 -3.49
CA GLY A 245 4.03 2.88 -2.71
C GLY A 245 4.90 1.63 -2.91
N LEU A 246 4.30 0.44 -2.86
CA LEU A 246 4.96 -0.83 -3.11
C LEU A 246 5.54 -0.94 -4.52
N SER A 247 4.81 -0.45 -5.52
CA SER A 247 5.28 -0.37 -6.92
C SER A 247 6.53 0.49 -7.03
N THR A 248 6.53 1.64 -6.35
CA THR A 248 7.67 2.57 -6.29
C THR A 248 8.87 1.94 -5.57
N SER A 249 8.66 1.30 -4.41
CA SER A 249 9.71 0.59 -3.68
C SER A 249 10.29 -0.59 -4.48
N LEU A 250 9.46 -1.33 -5.23
CA LEU A 250 9.92 -2.40 -6.11
C LEU A 250 10.78 -1.86 -7.25
N LEU A 251 10.40 -0.74 -7.88
CA LEU A 251 11.23 -0.11 -8.90
C LEU A 251 12.58 0.34 -8.30
N LEU A 252 12.54 1.01 -7.15
CA LEU A 252 13.74 1.48 -6.46
C LEU A 252 14.69 0.32 -6.11
N LEU A 253 14.14 -0.82 -5.68
CA LEU A 253 14.88 -2.05 -5.41
C LEU A 253 15.58 -2.59 -6.67
N LEU A 254 14.87 -2.65 -7.81
CA LEU A 254 15.47 -3.10 -9.08
C LEU A 254 16.59 -2.15 -9.55
N LEU A 255 16.41 -0.84 -9.41
CA LEU A 255 17.43 0.16 -9.70
C LEU A 255 18.64 0.03 -8.76
N GLN A 256 18.42 -0.27 -7.48
CA GLN A 256 19.49 -0.54 -6.53
C GLN A 256 20.30 -1.77 -6.94
N PHE A 257 19.64 -2.87 -7.32
CA PHE A 257 20.34 -4.05 -7.80
C PHE A 257 21.23 -3.75 -9.01
N GLN A 258 20.77 -2.93 -9.96
CA GLN A 258 21.60 -2.51 -11.10
C GLN A 258 22.82 -1.68 -10.70
N ARG A 259 22.68 -0.81 -9.70
CA ARG A 259 23.81 -0.02 -9.18
C ARG A 259 24.85 -0.92 -8.52
N THR A 260 24.43 -1.81 -7.62
CA THR A 260 25.33 -2.77 -6.97
C THR A 260 25.95 -3.75 -7.99
N ALA A 261 25.23 -4.06 -9.07
CA ALA A 261 25.71 -4.85 -10.20
C ALA A 261 26.76 -4.18 -11.09
N SER A 262 26.86 -2.85 -11.02
CA SER A 262 27.83 -2.09 -11.80
C SER A 262 29.17 -1.93 -11.07
N THR A 263 29.18 -2.18 -9.75
CA THR A 263 30.38 -2.12 -8.90
C THR A 263 30.96 -3.51 -8.59
N ASN A 264 30.14 -4.55 -8.63
CA ASN A 264 30.52 -5.97 -8.52
C ASN A 264 30.16 -6.72 -9.83
N ALA A 265 30.54 -7.98 -10.02
CA ALA A 265 30.05 -8.77 -11.16
C ALA A 265 28.50 -8.77 -11.21
N THR A 266 27.88 -8.70 -12.39
CA THR A 266 26.41 -8.64 -12.53
C THR A 266 25.74 -9.76 -11.71
N PRO A 267 24.93 -9.43 -10.68
CA PRO A 267 24.19 -10.38 -9.88
C PRO A 267 23.29 -11.19 -10.79
N LYS A 268 23.25 -12.49 -10.50
CA LYS A 268 22.36 -13.44 -11.16
C LYS A 268 21.39 -13.94 -10.11
N LEU A 269 20.10 -13.72 -10.33
CA LEU A 269 19.06 -14.39 -9.55
C LEU A 269 18.97 -15.82 -10.07
N GLN A 270 19.21 -16.80 -9.21
CA GLN A 270 18.96 -18.20 -9.56
C GLN A 270 17.51 -18.54 -9.20
N LEU A 271 16.73 -18.90 -10.20
CA LEU A 271 15.32 -19.26 -10.08
C LEU A 271 15.11 -20.58 -10.82
N ASP A 272 15.05 -21.69 -10.08
CA ASP A 272 14.69 -23.00 -10.63
C ASP A 272 15.46 -23.36 -11.92
N GLY A 273 16.79 -23.29 -11.85
CA GLY A 273 17.69 -23.56 -12.99
C GLY A 273 17.85 -22.40 -14.00
N HIS A 274 17.11 -21.30 -13.84
CA HIS A 274 17.25 -20.10 -14.66
C HIS A 274 18.06 -19.03 -13.94
N SER A 275 19.08 -18.50 -14.62
CA SER A 275 19.89 -17.39 -14.14
C SER A 275 19.38 -16.07 -14.76
N VAL A 276 18.65 -15.27 -13.99
CA VAL A 276 18.20 -13.94 -14.42
C VAL A 276 19.28 -12.92 -14.13
N LYS A 277 19.78 -12.26 -15.19
CA LYS A 277 20.73 -11.15 -15.02
C LYS A 277 19.98 -9.93 -14.49
N VAL A 278 20.53 -9.31 -13.45
CA VAL A 278 19.97 -8.08 -12.89
C VAL A 278 20.66 -6.87 -13.54
N ASP A 279 20.35 -6.64 -14.81
CA ASP A 279 20.83 -5.50 -15.60
C ASP A 279 19.66 -4.62 -16.07
N SER A 280 19.91 -3.62 -16.93
CA SER A 280 18.89 -2.69 -17.44
C SER A 280 17.68 -3.37 -18.10
N SER A 281 17.85 -4.60 -18.61
CA SER A 281 16.77 -5.34 -19.28
C SER A 281 15.71 -5.88 -18.30
N ILE A 282 15.99 -5.90 -16.99
CA ILE A 282 15.06 -6.37 -15.96
C ILE A 282 14.04 -5.30 -15.55
N LEU A 283 14.13 -4.06 -16.02
CA LEU A 283 13.17 -3.01 -15.65
C LEU A 283 11.85 -3.20 -16.39
N PRO A 284 10.70 -2.92 -15.75
CA PRO A 284 9.42 -2.86 -16.44
C PRO A 284 9.44 -1.74 -17.49
N ALA A 285 8.45 -1.75 -18.39
CA ALA A 285 8.23 -0.67 -19.35
C ALA A 285 8.03 0.70 -18.66
N GLY A 286 7.51 0.69 -17.43
CA GLY A 286 7.25 1.87 -16.62
C GLY A 286 6.36 1.55 -15.42
N ILE A 287 6.04 2.57 -14.64
CA ILE A 287 5.12 2.46 -13.50
C ILE A 287 3.99 3.49 -13.59
N ALA A 288 2.79 3.10 -13.17
CA ALA A 288 1.59 3.92 -13.27
C ALA A 288 0.80 3.88 -11.95
N LEU A 289 0.80 5.00 -11.22
CA LEU A 289 0.46 5.07 -9.80
C LEU A 289 -0.77 5.96 -9.55
N ASN A 290 -1.63 5.55 -8.62
CA ASN A 290 -2.75 6.36 -8.15
C ASN A 290 -2.65 6.66 -6.65
N SER A 291 -2.56 7.94 -6.29
CA SER A 291 -2.38 8.41 -4.91
C SER A 291 -1.27 7.64 -4.17
N PRO A 292 -0.02 7.64 -4.67
CA PRO A 292 1.08 6.85 -4.10
C PRO A 292 1.36 7.19 -2.64
N TYR A 293 1.37 6.17 -1.77
CA TYR A 293 1.76 6.31 -0.37
C TYR A 293 3.27 6.13 -0.23
N VAL A 294 4.03 7.23 -0.32
CA VAL A 294 5.50 7.24 -0.39
C VAL A 294 6.20 7.91 0.80
N ASP A 295 5.44 8.40 1.77
CA ASP A 295 5.88 8.83 3.10
C ASP A 295 5.02 8.13 4.16
N VAL A 296 5.55 7.05 4.76
CA VAL A 296 4.81 6.26 5.75
C VAL A 296 4.64 7.01 7.09
N THR A 297 5.43 8.06 7.32
CA THR A 297 5.37 8.85 8.56
C THR A 297 4.27 9.90 8.57
N HIS A 298 3.65 10.16 7.41
CA HIS A 298 2.69 11.24 7.22
C HIS A 298 3.21 12.63 7.67
N ALA A 299 4.51 12.89 7.54
CA ALA A 299 5.15 14.11 8.02
C ALA A 299 4.98 15.29 7.06
N LEU A 300 4.61 15.03 5.79
CA LEU A 300 4.56 16.08 4.78
C LEU A 300 3.38 17.06 4.99
N PRO A 301 3.57 18.37 4.73
CA PRO A 301 2.55 19.38 5.00
C PRO A 301 1.20 19.15 4.30
N SER A 302 1.22 18.48 3.15
CA SER A 302 0.02 18.17 2.37
C SER A 302 -0.97 17.28 3.13
N VAL A 303 -0.51 16.44 4.07
CA VAL A 303 -1.35 15.60 4.93
C VAL A 303 -2.32 16.44 5.76
N THR A 304 -1.83 17.55 6.33
CA THR A 304 -2.65 18.45 7.16
C THR A 304 -3.35 19.50 6.30
N ALA A 305 -2.66 20.06 5.32
CA ALA A 305 -3.19 21.12 4.46
C ALA A 305 -4.35 20.66 3.56
N ASN A 306 -4.45 19.36 3.24
CA ASN A 306 -5.54 18.80 2.44
C ASN A 306 -6.51 17.92 3.24
N ALA A 307 -6.32 17.79 4.56
CA ALA A 307 -7.14 16.91 5.41
C ALA A 307 -8.65 17.18 5.29
N HIS A 308 -9.07 18.42 5.05
CA HIS A 308 -10.48 18.78 4.88
C HIS A 308 -11.12 18.21 3.62
N TYR A 309 -10.33 17.96 2.56
CA TYR A 309 -10.80 17.28 1.34
C TYR A 309 -10.79 15.75 1.46
N ASP A 310 -10.05 15.18 2.41
CA ASP A 310 -9.72 13.75 2.45
C ASP A 310 -10.40 12.97 3.58
N TYR A 311 -10.69 11.68 3.40
CA TYR A 311 -11.28 10.84 4.44
C TYR A 311 -10.24 10.15 5.35
N LEU A 312 -8.96 10.12 4.99
CA LEU A 312 -7.92 9.45 5.78
C LEU A 312 -7.47 10.25 7.00
N PHE A 313 -7.48 11.58 6.90
CA PHE A 313 -6.97 12.46 7.96
C PHE A 313 -8.04 13.38 8.50
N THR A 314 -7.95 13.67 9.79
CA THR A 314 -8.84 14.64 10.44
C THR A 314 -8.21 16.03 10.33
N PRO A 315 -8.96 17.07 9.91
CA PRO A 315 -8.43 18.43 9.88
C PRO A 315 -8.01 18.90 11.28
N PRO A 316 -6.91 19.66 11.41
CA PRO A 316 -6.55 20.27 12.69
C PRO A 316 -7.68 21.20 13.18
N ALA A 317 -7.81 21.33 14.50
CA ALA A 317 -8.83 22.20 15.09
C ALA A 317 -8.60 23.67 14.70
N PRO A 318 -9.64 24.48 14.48
CA PRO A 318 -9.55 25.86 13.97
C PRO A 318 -8.82 26.86 14.88
N THR A 319 -8.33 26.45 16.05
CA THR A 319 -7.60 27.30 17.01
C THR A 319 -6.09 27.37 16.77
N SER A 320 -5.50 26.58 15.88
CA SER A 320 -4.06 26.67 15.56
C SER A 320 -3.82 27.71 14.46
N THR A 321 -3.79 28.99 14.83
CA THR A 321 -3.43 30.11 13.93
C THR A 321 -1.93 30.19 13.63
N THR A 322 -1.12 29.24 14.08
CA THR A 322 0.32 29.19 13.84
C THR A 322 0.61 28.22 12.70
N ALA A 323 1.29 28.70 11.66
CA ALA A 323 1.87 27.91 10.57
C ALA A 323 2.96 26.91 11.03
N ASP A 324 3.05 26.65 12.33
CA ASP A 324 3.96 25.68 12.93
C ASP A 324 3.29 24.30 12.94
N THR A 325 3.34 23.63 11.79
CA THR A 325 2.88 22.25 11.59
C THR A 325 3.80 21.22 12.24
N THR A 326 4.94 21.64 12.80
CA THR A 326 5.92 20.74 13.43
C THR A 326 5.47 20.19 14.79
N ASN A 327 4.46 20.82 15.41
CA ASN A 327 3.94 20.51 16.74
C ASN A 327 2.51 19.96 16.75
N LEU A 328 1.90 19.73 15.59
CA LEU A 328 0.66 18.95 15.52
C LEU A 328 1.00 17.51 15.93
N ALA A 329 0.17 16.91 16.81
CA ALA A 329 0.30 15.49 17.13
C ALA A 329 0.40 14.72 15.79
N PRO A 330 1.38 13.82 15.62
CA PRO A 330 1.55 13.13 14.35
C PRO A 330 0.22 12.46 13.98
N PRO A 331 -0.16 12.42 12.69
CA PRO A 331 -1.43 11.81 12.26
C PRO A 331 -1.67 10.40 12.83
N GLU A 332 -0.58 9.68 13.07
CA GLU A 332 -0.48 8.38 13.78
C GLU A 332 -1.11 8.38 15.19
N ALA A 333 -1.14 9.51 15.89
CA ALA A 333 -1.75 9.66 17.21
C ALA A 333 -3.28 9.42 17.18
N ASN A 334 -3.92 9.51 16.02
CA ASN A 334 -5.35 9.27 15.86
C ASN A 334 -5.71 7.83 15.49
N PHE A 335 -4.74 7.02 15.02
CA PHE A 335 -4.97 5.61 14.67
C PHE A 335 -4.43 4.70 15.77
N GLN A 336 -5.24 4.50 16.80
CA GLN A 336 -4.96 3.57 17.90
C GLN A 336 -6.00 2.44 17.88
N PRO A 337 -5.79 1.39 17.05
CA PRO A 337 -6.74 0.29 16.98
C PRO A 337 -6.81 -0.42 18.34
N PRO A 338 -8.02 -0.78 18.82
CA PRO A 338 -8.16 -1.55 20.04
C PRO A 338 -7.38 -2.88 19.98
N PRO A 339 -6.88 -3.40 21.12
CA PRO A 339 -6.09 -4.62 21.13
C PRO A 339 -6.85 -5.85 20.61
N ASP A 340 -6.14 -6.72 19.90
CA ASP A 340 -6.54 -8.08 19.53
C ASP A 340 -5.31 -9.00 19.40
N GLU A 341 -5.49 -10.18 18.80
CA GLU A 341 -4.41 -11.16 18.58
C GLU A 341 -3.33 -10.70 17.59
N HIS A 342 -3.53 -9.60 16.86
CA HIS A 342 -2.59 -9.08 15.88
C HIS A 342 -1.92 -7.78 16.30
N TRP A 343 -2.59 -6.95 17.12
CA TRP A 343 -2.07 -5.66 17.56
C TRP A 343 -2.48 -5.31 19.00
N PRO A 344 -1.61 -4.69 19.81
CA PRO A 344 -0.19 -4.43 19.56
C PRO A 344 0.61 -5.74 19.49
N THR A 345 1.72 -5.74 18.77
CA THR A 345 2.62 -6.91 18.76
C THR A 345 3.35 -7.09 20.08
N SER A 346 3.97 -8.25 20.28
CA SER A 346 4.91 -8.52 21.37
C SER A 346 6.24 -9.00 20.77
N PRO A 347 7.32 -8.21 20.84
CA PRO A 347 7.42 -6.87 21.44
C PRO A 347 6.55 -5.81 20.73
N PRO A 348 6.14 -4.73 21.42
CA PRO A 348 5.34 -3.66 20.84
C PRO A 348 6.13 -2.89 19.78
N ARG A 349 5.41 -2.41 18.75
CA ARG A 349 5.96 -1.58 17.67
C ARG A 349 5.21 -0.25 17.60
N ALA A 350 5.88 0.79 17.11
CA ALA A 350 5.23 2.09 16.88
C ALA A 350 4.49 2.17 15.54
N ASP A 351 4.73 1.25 14.62
CA ASP A 351 4.07 1.20 13.31
C ASP A 351 3.67 -0.23 12.93
N LEU A 352 2.59 -0.36 12.15
CA LEU A 352 2.11 -1.65 11.66
C LEU A 352 3.08 -2.25 10.64
N TYR A 353 3.50 -1.44 9.67
CA TYR A 353 4.25 -1.86 8.50
C TYR A 353 5.75 -1.97 8.78
N ALA A 354 6.36 -0.97 9.41
CA ALA A 354 7.76 -1.03 9.79
C ALA A 354 7.97 -1.98 10.99
N PRO A 355 8.94 -2.91 10.94
CA PRO A 355 9.24 -3.78 12.09
C PRO A 355 9.95 -3.04 13.22
N VAL A 356 10.65 -1.95 12.88
CA VAL A 356 11.26 -1.00 13.81
C VAL A 356 11.00 0.40 13.29
N ALA A 357 10.64 1.33 14.17
CA ALA A 357 10.18 2.67 13.78
C ALA A 357 11.24 3.50 13.04
N ARG A 358 12.53 3.24 13.29
CA ARG A 358 13.63 3.89 12.58
C ARG A 358 13.61 3.64 11.06
N LEU A 359 13.06 2.49 10.63
CA LEU A 359 12.91 2.17 9.21
C LEU A 359 11.85 3.01 8.51
N LEU A 360 11.02 3.79 9.22
CA LEU A 360 10.03 4.66 8.58
C LEU A 360 10.66 5.70 7.64
N ALA A 361 11.90 6.12 7.91
CA ALA A 361 12.68 7.02 7.06
C ALA A 361 13.53 6.29 5.99
N HIS A 362 13.49 4.96 5.95
CA HIS A 362 14.28 4.17 5.00
C HIS A 362 13.72 4.33 3.57
N PRO A 363 14.55 4.53 2.53
CA PRO A 363 14.08 4.75 1.14
C PRO A 363 13.16 3.65 0.58
N LEU A 364 13.34 2.38 0.96
CA LEU A 364 12.43 1.29 0.54
C LEU A 364 11.10 1.23 1.32
N VAL A 365 10.98 1.96 2.45
CA VAL A 365 9.74 2.10 3.24
C VAL A 365 9.02 3.39 2.84
N SER A 366 9.74 4.51 2.82
CA SER A 366 9.27 5.82 2.37
C SER A 366 10.10 6.27 1.16
N PRO A 367 9.72 5.90 -0.07
CA PRO A 367 10.44 6.26 -1.30
C PRO A 367 10.74 7.75 -1.48
N VAL A 368 9.97 8.64 -0.85
CA VAL A 368 10.25 10.08 -0.85
C VAL A 368 11.62 10.44 -0.24
N MET A 369 12.21 9.53 0.56
CA MET A 369 13.53 9.68 1.17
C MET A 369 14.70 9.35 0.23
N SER A 370 14.39 8.85 -0.97
CA SER A 370 15.40 8.51 -1.97
C SER A 370 16.02 9.76 -2.58
N LYS A 371 17.33 9.72 -2.84
CA LYS A 371 18.03 10.79 -3.53
C LYS A 371 17.86 10.70 -5.04
N ASP A 372 18.15 11.80 -5.75
CA ASP A 372 18.10 11.86 -7.22
C ASP A 372 18.93 10.75 -7.89
N GLU A 373 20.11 10.43 -7.37
CA GLU A 373 20.96 9.36 -7.90
C GLU A 373 20.31 7.97 -7.80
N HIS A 374 19.38 7.77 -6.86
CA HIS A 374 18.67 6.50 -6.70
C HIS A 374 17.64 6.25 -7.80
N TRP A 375 17.21 7.31 -8.50
CA TRP A 375 16.23 7.23 -9.59
C TRP A 375 16.88 7.22 -10.98
N LYS A 376 18.22 7.32 -11.05
CA LYS A 376 18.94 7.27 -12.32
C LYS A 376 18.66 5.95 -13.04
N GLY A 377 18.21 6.05 -14.29
CA GLY A 377 17.83 4.88 -15.10
C GLY A 377 16.38 4.41 -14.91
N SER A 378 15.57 5.14 -14.12
CA SER A 378 14.14 4.87 -13.97
C SER A 378 13.43 4.84 -15.33
N PRO A 379 12.54 3.87 -15.58
CA PRO A 379 11.65 3.90 -16.73
C PRO A 379 10.60 5.02 -16.57
N PRO A 380 9.79 5.30 -17.62
CA PRO A 380 8.68 6.23 -17.55
C PRO A 380 7.76 6.02 -16.32
N VAL A 381 7.38 7.12 -15.70
CA VAL A 381 6.50 7.16 -14.51
C VAL A 381 5.26 7.97 -14.84
N TRP A 382 4.10 7.43 -14.50
CA TRP A 382 2.84 8.16 -14.48
C TRP A 382 2.27 8.16 -13.07
N ILE A 383 1.88 9.33 -12.58
CA ILE A 383 1.27 9.51 -11.27
C ILE A 383 -0.01 10.33 -11.44
N ALA A 384 -1.11 9.80 -10.91
CA ALA A 384 -2.30 10.58 -10.61
C ALA A 384 -2.39 10.77 -9.11
N ASP A 385 -2.22 12.01 -8.65
CA ASP A 385 -2.38 12.38 -7.26
C ASP A 385 -3.17 13.68 -7.13
N ASP A 386 -3.75 13.90 -5.97
CA ASP A 386 -4.26 15.22 -5.54
C ASP A 386 -3.51 15.76 -4.31
N ILE A 387 -2.67 14.93 -3.69
CA ILE A 387 -1.78 15.28 -2.59
C ILE A 387 -0.37 15.29 -3.19
N ALA A 388 0.19 16.47 -3.47
CA ALA A 388 1.47 16.59 -4.15
C ALA A 388 2.60 15.90 -3.37
N VAL A 389 2.99 14.68 -3.79
CA VAL A 389 4.18 13.98 -3.30
C VAL A 389 4.88 13.26 -4.45
N TRP A 390 5.30 13.99 -5.50
CA TRP A 390 6.47 13.59 -6.30
C TRP A 390 6.89 14.64 -7.35
N ASP A 391 8.21 14.72 -7.55
CA ASP A 391 8.87 15.51 -8.59
C ASP A 391 9.17 14.61 -9.81
N LYS A 392 8.97 15.16 -11.01
CA LYS A 392 9.16 14.55 -12.35
C LYS A 392 8.04 13.58 -12.83
N GLY A 393 7.30 14.02 -13.85
CA GLY A 393 6.38 13.21 -14.69
C GLY A 393 4.89 13.16 -14.34
N THR A 394 4.37 14.04 -13.47
CA THR A 394 3.04 13.91 -12.86
C THR A 394 1.86 14.42 -13.71
N ILE A 395 0.66 13.91 -13.46
CA ILE A 395 -0.57 14.70 -13.59
C ILE A 395 -0.88 15.31 -12.20
N PRO A 396 -0.65 16.61 -12.02
CA PRO A 396 -1.12 17.42 -10.91
C PRO A 396 -2.62 17.37 -10.65
N GLY A 397 -2.88 17.56 -9.36
CA GLY A 397 -4.15 17.53 -8.68
C GLY A 397 -5.35 17.98 -9.49
N LEU A 398 -6.33 17.08 -9.54
CA LEU A 398 -7.73 17.45 -9.65
C LEU A 398 -8.14 18.11 -8.34
N GLY A 399 -7.67 19.34 -8.11
CA GLY A 399 -7.68 19.98 -6.79
C GLY A 399 -8.96 19.74 -5.99
N GLY A 400 -8.83 19.07 -4.85
CA GLY A 400 -9.90 18.75 -3.89
C GLY A 400 -10.56 17.38 -4.07
N MET A 401 -10.04 16.47 -4.89
CA MET A 401 -10.47 15.07 -4.93
C MET A 401 -9.79 14.26 -3.81
N PRO A 402 -10.53 13.41 -3.07
CA PRO A 402 -9.94 12.63 -1.97
C PRO A 402 -9.02 11.51 -2.46
N HIS A 403 -8.21 10.97 -1.55
CA HIS A 403 -7.35 9.81 -1.74
C HIS A 403 -8.02 8.66 -2.52
N CYS A 404 -7.36 8.14 -3.56
CA CYS A 404 -7.88 7.08 -4.43
C CYS A 404 -9.24 7.40 -5.10
N PHE A 405 -9.50 8.68 -5.42
CA PHE A 405 -10.80 9.11 -5.99
C PHE A 405 -11.21 8.34 -7.25
N ALA A 406 -10.26 7.84 -8.05
CA ALA A 406 -10.56 7.11 -9.28
C ALA A 406 -11.33 5.81 -8.99
N MET A 407 -11.06 5.20 -7.84
CA MET A 407 -11.73 3.98 -7.37
C MET A 407 -13.02 4.28 -6.60
N LEU A 408 -13.05 5.39 -5.84
CA LEU A 408 -14.23 5.80 -5.07
C LEU A 408 -15.33 6.42 -5.96
N PHE A 409 -14.93 7.13 -7.02
CA PHE A 409 -15.82 7.83 -7.93
C PHE A 409 -15.59 7.47 -9.40
N PRO A 410 -15.63 6.18 -9.78
CA PRO A 410 -15.26 5.71 -11.12
C PRO A 410 -16.22 6.23 -12.21
N THR A 411 -17.43 6.66 -11.83
CA THR A 411 -18.41 7.22 -12.76
C THR A 411 -18.30 8.74 -12.92
N SER A 412 -17.57 9.43 -12.05
CA SER A 412 -17.38 10.88 -12.12
C SER A 412 -16.52 11.26 -13.34
N PRO A 413 -16.64 12.48 -13.88
CA PRO A 413 -15.75 12.95 -14.95
C PRO A 413 -14.27 12.79 -14.59
N SER A 414 -13.88 13.23 -13.39
CA SER A 414 -12.51 13.10 -12.88
C SER A 414 -12.04 11.65 -12.80
N GLY A 415 -12.85 10.76 -12.20
CA GLY A 415 -12.53 9.33 -12.10
C GLY A 415 -12.40 8.66 -13.46
N LYS A 416 -13.32 8.95 -14.40
CA LYS A 416 -13.26 8.44 -15.78
C LYS A 416 -12.00 8.91 -16.51
N THR A 417 -11.68 10.21 -16.41
CA THR A 417 -10.45 10.76 -17.01
C THR A 417 -9.20 10.11 -16.43
N CYS A 418 -9.14 9.97 -15.10
CA CYS A 418 -8.02 9.34 -14.42
C CYS A 418 -7.83 7.89 -14.89
N MET A 419 -8.87 7.06 -14.85
CA MET A 419 -8.81 5.67 -15.32
C MET A 419 -8.42 5.56 -16.79
N LYS A 420 -8.96 6.45 -17.65
CA LYS A 420 -8.60 6.47 -19.07
C LYS A 420 -7.12 6.78 -19.27
N LYS A 421 -6.59 7.79 -18.58
CA LYS A 421 -5.18 8.19 -18.70
C LYS A 421 -4.23 7.16 -18.11
N TRP A 422 -4.63 6.53 -17.01
CA TRP A 422 -3.89 5.44 -16.38
C TRP A 422 -3.70 4.28 -17.37
N ALA A 423 -4.78 3.84 -18.00
CA ALA A 423 -4.72 2.78 -19.00
C ALA A 423 -3.98 3.22 -20.27
N GLN A 424 -4.21 4.44 -20.76
CA GLN A 424 -3.56 4.96 -21.96
C GLN A 424 -2.04 4.98 -21.79
N PHE A 425 -1.54 5.49 -20.66
CA PHE A 425 -0.10 5.50 -20.37
C PHE A 425 0.48 4.08 -20.42
N ALA A 426 -0.19 3.11 -19.79
CA ALA A 426 0.26 1.72 -19.78
C ALA A 426 0.34 1.12 -21.21
N VAL A 427 -0.59 1.46 -22.09
CA VAL A 427 -0.56 1.04 -23.50
C VAL A 427 0.57 1.73 -24.25
N ASP A 428 0.70 3.05 -24.10
CA ASP A 428 1.67 3.85 -24.84
C ASP A 428 3.12 3.38 -24.61
N ILE A 429 3.46 3.02 -23.36
CA ILE A 429 4.82 2.57 -23.00
C ILE A 429 5.09 1.10 -23.32
N THR A 430 4.06 0.29 -23.62
CA THR A 430 4.21 -1.14 -23.89
C THR A 430 4.07 -1.52 -25.36
N GLN A 431 3.62 -0.61 -26.24
CA GLN A 431 3.45 -0.92 -27.67
C GLN A 431 4.73 -0.68 -28.50
N PRO A 432 5.01 -1.51 -29.52
CA PRO A 432 6.18 -1.39 -30.39
C PRO A 432 6.29 -0.04 -31.12
N ASP A 433 5.16 0.58 -31.44
CA ASP A 433 5.08 1.83 -32.21
C ASP A 433 5.43 3.06 -31.39
N GLY A 434 5.31 3.00 -30.06
CA GLY A 434 5.83 4.01 -29.13
C GLY A 434 7.36 4.16 -29.20
N HIS A 435 8.06 3.17 -29.76
CA HIS A 435 9.50 3.20 -30.01
C HIS A 435 9.87 3.32 -31.51
N LYS A 436 8.94 3.15 -32.45
CA LYS A 436 9.21 3.08 -33.91
C LYS A 436 8.86 4.32 -34.71
N THR A 437 8.11 5.28 -34.19
CA THR A 437 8.12 6.61 -34.80
C THR A 437 9.51 7.19 -34.56
N GLY A 438 10.25 7.55 -35.60
CA GLY A 438 11.46 8.40 -35.46
C GLY A 438 11.16 9.79 -34.88
N GLN A 439 9.91 10.05 -34.48
CA GLN A 439 9.58 10.96 -33.40
C GLN A 439 9.69 10.16 -32.12
N GLU A 440 10.66 10.47 -31.24
CA GLU A 440 10.52 10.19 -29.80
C GLU A 440 9.03 10.28 -29.49
N ALA A 441 8.34 9.17 -29.14
CA ALA A 441 6.99 9.28 -28.61
C ALA A 441 7.21 10.13 -27.37
N ALA A 442 6.97 11.44 -27.52
CA ALA A 442 7.56 12.43 -26.64
C ALA A 442 7.13 12.00 -25.25
N ILE A 443 8.05 11.49 -24.45
CA ILE A 443 7.81 11.29 -23.04
C ILE A 443 7.68 12.72 -22.56
N ILE A 444 6.45 13.22 -22.57
CA ILE A 444 6.18 14.60 -22.21
C ILE A 444 6.40 14.62 -20.69
N SER A 445 7.62 14.95 -20.29
CA SER A 445 7.90 15.41 -18.93
C SER A 445 7.12 16.70 -18.76
N GLY A 446 5.89 16.57 -18.29
CA GLY A 446 5.02 17.71 -18.08
C GLY A 446 4.08 17.43 -16.94
N ALA A 447 3.87 18.44 -16.13
CA ALA A 447 2.88 18.43 -15.09
C ALA A 447 1.67 19.26 -15.52
N TYR A 448 0.47 18.74 -15.33
CA TYR A 448 -0.81 19.30 -15.74
C TYR A 448 -1.90 19.42 -14.65
N TRP A 449 -2.32 20.64 -14.32
CA TRP A 449 -3.46 20.87 -13.42
C TRP A 449 -4.77 20.79 -14.21
N TYR A 450 -5.79 20.17 -13.62
CA TYR A 450 -7.13 20.09 -14.18
C TYR A 450 -8.10 20.89 -13.32
N LYS A 451 -8.76 21.90 -13.89
CA LYS A 451 -9.78 22.64 -13.15
C LYS A 451 -11.01 21.76 -12.88
N PRO A 452 -11.47 21.66 -11.62
CA PRO A 452 -12.74 21.00 -11.32
C PRO A 452 -13.88 21.94 -11.73
N ARG A 453 -14.31 21.91 -13.00
CA ARG A 453 -15.56 22.56 -13.42
C ARG A 453 -16.64 21.53 -13.72
N GLN A 454 -17.80 21.76 -13.12
CA GLN A 454 -19.03 21.02 -13.38
C GLN A 454 -19.47 21.34 -14.82
N ASN A 455 -19.38 20.37 -15.74
CA ASN A 455 -20.08 20.33 -17.05
C ASN A 455 -19.43 20.93 -18.32
N VAL A 456 -18.13 21.23 -18.37
CA VAL A 456 -17.44 21.55 -19.64
C VAL A 456 -16.10 20.79 -19.70
N ALA A 457 -15.60 20.51 -20.91
CA ALA A 457 -14.30 19.87 -21.14
C ALA A 457 -13.24 20.40 -20.15
N GLN A 458 -12.54 19.51 -19.45
CA GLN A 458 -11.58 19.89 -18.41
C GLN A 458 -10.50 20.79 -19.02
N GLU A 459 -10.47 22.06 -18.62
CA GLU A 459 -9.36 22.95 -18.95
C GLU A 459 -8.09 22.44 -18.26
N ARG A 460 -7.07 22.15 -19.07
CA ARG A 460 -5.74 21.68 -18.66
C ARG A 460 -4.79 22.87 -18.67
N TYR A 461 -3.98 23.00 -17.63
CA TYR A 461 -2.88 23.96 -17.59
C TYR A 461 -1.59 23.22 -17.28
N GLU A 462 -0.56 23.45 -18.07
CA GLU A 462 0.77 22.95 -17.77
C GLU A 462 1.37 23.74 -16.60
N VAL A 463 2.04 23.03 -15.70
CA VAL A 463 2.70 23.55 -14.51
C VAL A 463 4.15 23.08 -14.55
N PRO A 464 5.11 24.01 -14.49
CA PRO A 464 6.53 23.67 -14.38
C PRO A 464 6.77 22.81 -13.14
N PHE A 465 7.68 21.84 -13.22
CA PHE A 465 8.01 20.93 -12.12
C PHE A 465 8.42 21.70 -10.85
N GLU A 466 9.14 22.80 -11.03
CA GLU A 466 9.61 23.69 -9.96
C GLU A 466 8.46 24.39 -9.21
N ARG A 467 7.23 24.33 -9.75
CA ARG A 467 6.02 24.90 -9.14
C ARG A 467 5.07 23.84 -8.60
N LEU A 468 5.41 22.55 -8.68
CA LEU A 468 4.58 21.49 -8.12
C LEU A 468 4.58 21.48 -6.59
N THR A 469 5.70 21.86 -6.00
CA THR A 469 5.82 21.95 -4.56
C THR A 469 6.76 23.07 -4.17
N SER A 470 6.52 23.67 -3.00
CA SER A 470 7.39 24.68 -2.40
C SER A 470 8.37 24.09 -1.38
N ILE A 471 8.31 22.79 -1.12
CA ILE A 471 9.18 22.09 -0.16
C ILE A 471 10.43 21.57 -0.88
N SER A 472 11.61 21.76 -0.30
CA SER A 472 12.85 21.20 -0.83
C SER A 472 13.06 19.75 -0.38
N ASP A 473 13.87 18.98 -1.11
CA ASP A 473 14.24 17.62 -0.74
C ASP A 473 14.95 17.54 0.63
N GLU A 474 15.68 18.59 1.00
CA GLU A 474 16.30 18.70 2.32
C GLU A 474 15.23 18.82 3.42
N GLU A 475 14.20 19.65 3.18
CA GLU A 475 13.11 19.84 4.13
C GLU A 475 12.23 18.59 4.24
N VAL A 476 11.96 17.90 3.12
CA VAL A 476 11.31 16.58 3.11
C VAL A 476 12.06 15.61 4.01
N ARG A 477 13.37 15.44 3.77
CA ARG A 477 14.21 14.53 4.57
C ARG A 477 14.21 14.92 6.04
N ARG A 478 14.28 16.22 6.36
CA ARG A 478 14.23 16.71 7.74
C ARG A 478 12.90 16.35 8.42
N LEU A 479 11.76 16.57 7.77
CA LEU A 479 10.43 16.31 8.34
C LEU A 479 10.18 14.83 8.58
N VAL A 480 10.47 13.98 7.58
CA VAL A 480 10.26 12.53 7.66
C VAL A 480 11.18 11.90 8.69
N SER A 481 12.48 12.25 8.69
CA SER A 481 13.43 11.75 9.70
C SER A 481 13.02 12.19 11.12
N ALA A 482 12.60 13.44 11.31
CA ALA A 482 12.11 13.90 12.62
C ALA A 482 10.86 13.13 13.08
N SER A 483 10.00 12.71 12.16
CA SER A 483 8.82 11.90 12.49
C SER A 483 9.21 10.46 12.86
N ALA A 484 10.11 9.85 12.08
CA ALA A 484 10.66 8.52 12.39
C ALA A 484 11.38 8.50 13.75
N ASP A 485 12.15 9.54 14.09
CA ASP A 485 12.82 9.67 15.40
C ASP A 485 11.83 9.76 16.56
N ARG A 486 10.71 10.48 16.38
CA ARG A 486 9.63 10.53 17.38
C ARG A 486 8.98 9.16 17.54
N ALA A 487 8.72 8.46 16.45
CA ALA A 487 8.17 7.11 16.48
C ALA A 487 9.12 6.13 17.17
N ALA A 488 10.42 6.20 16.90
CA ALA A 488 11.46 5.40 17.54
C ALA A 488 11.52 5.60 19.05
N LYS A 489 11.46 6.86 19.53
CA LYS A 489 11.40 7.13 20.97
C LYS A 489 10.16 6.52 21.64
N ARG A 490 8.99 6.62 21.00
CA ARG A 490 7.76 6.00 21.51
C ARG A 490 7.85 4.47 21.54
N GLU A 491 8.44 3.88 20.51
CA GLU A 491 8.69 2.43 20.43
C GLU A 491 9.62 1.98 21.55
N GLU A 492 10.77 2.65 21.74
CA GLU A 492 11.74 2.36 22.80
C GLU A 492 11.09 2.45 24.20
N GLU A 493 10.24 3.46 24.44
CA GLU A 493 9.48 3.58 25.70
C GLU A 493 8.46 2.46 25.88
N ALA A 494 7.73 2.09 24.83
CA ALA A 494 6.75 1.00 24.85
C ALA A 494 7.41 -0.36 25.08
N VAL A 495 8.53 -0.64 24.42
CA VAL A 495 9.33 -1.86 24.60
C VAL A 495 9.87 -1.93 26.03
N ARG A 496 10.48 -0.86 26.55
CA ARG A 496 10.95 -0.83 27.95
C ARG A 496 9.82 -1.08 28.96
N LYS A 497 8.62 -0.56 28.69
CA LYS A 497 7.46 -0.83 29.53
C LYS A 497 7.07 -2.31 29.46
N TRP A 498 6.97 -2.85 28.25
CA TRP A 498 6.63 -4.26 28.02
C TRP A 498 7.64 -5.21 28.68
N GLU A 499 8.94 -4.95 28.56
CA GLU A 499 9.99 -5.74 29.22
C GLU A 499 9.87 -5.71 30.75
N ARG A 500 9.58 -4.53 31.34
CA ARG A 500 9.32 -4.41 32.78
C ARG A 500 8.09 -5.19 33.22
N ASP A 501 7.00 -5.10 32.45
CA ASP A 501 5.75 -5.80 32.74
C ASP A 501 5.93 -7.33 32.60
N ALA A 502 6.67 -7.79 31.59
CA ALA A 502 7.02 -9.20 31.40
C ALA A 502 7.94 -9.73 32.51
N ALA A 503 8.95 -8.97 32.92
CA ALA A 503 9.83 -9.34 34.02
C ALA A 503 9.07 -9.44 35.35
N LYS A 504 8.13 -8.52 35.60
CA LYS A 504 7.26 -8.56 36.77
C LYS A 504 6.37 -9.80 36.76
N LEU A 505 5.73 -10.12 35.64
CA LEU A 505 4.90 -11.32 35.50
C LEU A 505 5.71 -12.60 35.76
N ALA A 506 6.93 -12.70 35.21
CA ALA A 506 7.80 -13.84 35.45
C ALA A 506 8.23 -13.97 36.92
N CYS A 507 8.46 -12.84 37.62
CA CYS A 507 8.71 -12.84 39.06
C CYS A 507 7.49 -13.29 39.86
N ASP A 508 6.30 -12.83 39.51
CA ASP A 508 5.05 -13.20 40.19
C ASP A 508 4.75 -14.70 39.97
N GLU A 509 4.91 -15.23 38.76
CA GLU A 509 4.76 -16.66 38.45
C GLU A 509 5.79 -17.53 39.20
N ALA A 510 7.05 -17.09 39.29
CA ALA A 510 8.08 -17.79 40.05
C ALA A 510 7.77 -17.80 41.57
N ALA A 511 7.22 -16.70 42.10
CA ALA A 511 6.79 -16.61 43.49
C ALA A 511 5.60 -17.54 43.77
N GLU A 512 4.59 -17.58 42.89
CA GLU A 512 3.47 -18.53 43.02
C GLU A 512 3.93 -19.98 42.94
N MET A 513 4.86 -20.31 42.03
CA MET A 513 5.40 -21.65 41.93
C MET A 513 6.23 -22.05 43.16
N ALA A 514 6.97 -21.12 43.76
CA ALA A 514 7.67 -21.34 45.03
C ALA A 514 6.69 -21.60 46.19
N ILE A 515 5.62 -20.79 46.31
CA ILE A 515 4.56 -21.00 47.31
C ILE A 515 3.90 -22.37 47.12
N TRP A 516 3.64 -22.77 45.88
CA TRP A 516 3.02 -24.07 45.58
C TRP A 516 3.96 -25.25 45.88
N LEU A 517 5.26 -25.12 45.61
CA LEU A 517 6.27 -26.11 45.97
C LEU A 517 6.42 -26.25 47.50
N ASP A 518 6.43 -25.14 48.23
CA ASP A 518 6.44 -25.14 49.70
C ASP A 518 5.15 -25.75 50.27
N TYR A 519 3.99 -25.43 49.69
CA TYR A 519 2.72 -26.07 50.07
C TYR A 519 2.75 -27.59 49.84
N LYS A 520 3.28 -28.06 48.70
CA LYS A 520 3.47 -29.50 48.44
C LYS A 520 4.50 -30.15 49.35
N ALA A 521 5.56 -29.44 49.72
CA ALA A 521 6.53 -29.92 50.69
C ALA A 521 5.87 -30.09 52.06
N LEU A 522 5.07 -29.12 52.50
CA LEU A 522 4.27 -29.19 53.74
C LEU A 522 3.26 -30.34 53.71
N GLN A 523 2.62 -30.63 52.57
CA GLN A 523 1.73 -31.79 52.45
C GLN A 523 2.44 -33.16 52.48
N ARG A 524 3.72 -33.23 52.07
CA ARG A 524 4.53 -34.46 52.21
C ARG A 524 4.88 -34.75 53.67
N PHE A 525 4.95 -33.73 54.51
CA PHE A 525 4.97 -33.87 55.97
C PHE A 525 3.54 -33.93 56.49
N GLY A 526 2.85 -35.06 56.27
CA GLY A 526 1.51 -35.31 56.81
C GLY A 526 1.41 -35.05 58.33
N PRO A 527 0.18 -34.94 58.89
CA PRO A 527 -0.10 -34.32 60.18
C PRO A 527 0.65 -35.01 61.32
N ARG A 528 1.80 -34.46 61.69
CA ARG A 528 2.50 -34.77 62.93
C ARG A 528 2.74 -33.44 63.63
N TYR A 529 1.94 -33.23 64.67
CA TYR A 529 1.96 -32.11 65.62
C TYR A 529 1.23 -30.82 65.21
N ILE A 530 -0.10 -30.88 65.21
CA ILE A 530 -0.90 -29.81 65.80
C ILE A 530 -1.40 -30.36 67.15
N GLN A 531 -0.75 -29.97 68.25
CA GLN A 531 -1.39 -30.08 69.57
C GLN A 531 -2.31 -28.88 69.76
N PRO A 532 -3.56 -29.07 70.22
CA PRO A 532 -4.41 -27.96 70.59
C PRO A 532 -3.97 -27.47 71.97
N TYR A 533 -3.45 -26.24 72.04
CA TYR A 533 -3.53 -25.47 73.29
C TYR A 533 -4.81 -24.63 73.21
N VAL A 534 -5.62 -24.82 74.25
CA VAL A 534 -6.90 -24.20 74.59
C VAL A 534 -6.82 -22.67 74.57
#